data_AF-A2FTW4-F1
#
_entry.id   AF-A2FTW4-F1
#
_cell.length_a   1.000
_cell.length_b   1.000
_cell.length_c   1.000
_cell.angle_alpha   90.00
_cell.angle_beta   90.00
_cell.angle_gamma   90.00
#
_symmetry.space_group_name_H-M   'P 1'
#
loop_
_entity.id
_entity.type
_entity.pdbx_description
1 polymer ?
#
loop_
_entity_poly.entity_id
_entity_poly.type
_entity_poly.pdbx_seq_one_letter_code
_entity_poly.pdbx_strand_id
1 'polypeptide(L)'
;MSKDDFWLNSPTDPPSSDWALNSPQRSGFVDPIDMDLPYMDSPLQMNFDPTLPPSPNPTSPGQIPDLIFGDTPAEFPNFAPPQLIPQHRRTPSSPARAPMFNFAQYREVPAPAAEAPEAKRTQPIVQPTPQHTRSLTSPATLPAINDGFEAALSDPGIKFNPKKLGFIPSKIWTDQEFSFGYLVQNFFQKKNNANSRFSHKLYNALKIAESDRLYADLLGVEWLNDRVLRVEKNRFARLLGIRTIDGSFFHQQGNFPSHGFIELDPNTAPQMVTPKDLEGVDYDNVRLLFHSQNIFIRGCNESVLEACKWTSSRKRNV
;
A
#
# COMPACT_ATOMS: atom_id res chain seq x y z
N MET A 1 51.22 -29.13 -20.64
CA MET A 1 52.38 -29.25 -19.73
C MET A 1 53.52 -28.43 -20.31
N SER A 2 54.31 -27.80 -19.43
CA SER A 2 55.35 -26.76 -19.62
C SER A 2 54.80 -25.37 -19.97
N LYS A 3 54.79 -24.35 -19.10
CA LYS A 3 55.72 -23.82 -18.06
C LYS A 3 56.95 -23.06 -18.58
N ASP A 4 56.98 -21.81 -18.11
CA ASP A 4 58.12 -20.97 -17.72
C ASP A 4 58.84 -20.13 -18.79
N ASP A 5 58.64 -18.81 -18.66
CA ASP A 5 59.68 -17.78 -18.39
C ASP A 5 59.54 -16.54 -19.28
N PHE A 6 59.24 -15.39 -18.66
CA PHE A 6 60.06 -14.17 -18.74
C PHE A 6 59.51 -13.11 -17.78
N TRP A 7 60.23 -12.93 -16.66
CA TRP A 7 60.19 -11.75 -15.80
C TRP A 7 61.27 -10.76 -16.24
N LEU A 8 60.99 -9.44 -16.22
CA LEU A 8 61.83 -8.35 -15.66
C LEU A 8 61.39 -6.97 -16.17
N ASN A 9 60.75 -6.18 -15.31
CA ASN A 9 61.26 -4.91 -14.76
C ASN A 9 60.15 -4.04 -14.15
N SER A 10 60.23 -3.87 -12.83
CA SER A 10 59.53 -2.90 -11.97
C SER A 10 60.17 -1.49 -12.10
N PRO A 11 59.95 -0.51 -11.20
CA PRO A 11 58.74 -0.01 -10.50
C PRO A 11 58.61 1.53 -10.59
N THR A 12 57.44 2.11 -10.29
CA THR A 12 57.36 3.48 -9.73
C THR A 12 56.20 3.60 -8.75
N ASP A 13 56.51 4.24 -7.63
CA ASP A 13 55.80 4.31 -6.35
C ASP A 13 54.41 4.98 -6.34
N PRO A 14 53.59 4.71 -5.30
CA PRO A 14 52.36 5.44 -5.01
C PRO A 14 52.62 6.73 -4.21
N PRO A 15 51.83 7.80 -4.39
CA PRO A 15 51.89 8.95 -3.49
C PRO A 15 51.13 8.68 -2.18
N SER A 16 51.82 9.02 -1.10
CA SER A 16 51.45 8.97 0.30
C SER A 16 50.40 10.03 0.69
N SER A 17 49.63 9.66 1.70
CA SER A 17 48.84 10.42 2.68
C SER A 17 49.02 11.93 2.80
N ASP A 18 47.89 12.66 2.78
CA ASP A 18 47.65 13.85 3.61
C ASP A 18 46.14 14.06 3.79
N TRP A 19 45.58 13.59 4.90
CA TRP A 19 44.29 14.06 5.42
C TRP A 19 44.33 14.07 6.95
N ALA A 20 44.97 15.10 7.50
CA ALA A 20 44.81 15.45 8.90
C ALA A 20 44.28 16.88 9.02
N LEU A 21 43.37 17.04 9.99
CA LEU A 21 43.02 18.27 10.70
C LEU A 21 42.16 19.31 9.94
N ASN A 22 40.85 19.26 10.19
CA ASN A 22 40.09 20.44 10.64
C ASN A 22 38.72 20.04 11.19
N SER A 23 38.65 19.82 12.50
CA SER A 23 37.40 19.79 13.27
C SER A 23 37.12 21.19 13.81
N PRO A 24 35.99 21.84 13.47
CA PRO A 24 35.56 23.03 14.19
C PRO A 24 34.96 22.62 15.54
N GLN A 25 35.49 23.22 16.59
CA GLN A 25 34.90 23.18 17.93
C GLN A 25 33.47 23.71 17.90
N ARG A 26 32.54 22.95 18.47
CA ARG A 26 31.23 23.47 18.86
C ARG A 26 31.08 23.33 20.38
N SER A 27 31.24 24.48 21.01
CA SER A 27 30.83 24.86 22.35
C SER A 27 29.38 24.46 22.66
N GLY A 28 29.12 24.14 23.94
CA GLY A 28 27.78 24.22 24.52
C GLY A 28 27.29 22.94 25.16
N PHE A 29 27.96 22.53 26.23
CA PHE A 29 27.41 21.65 27.24
C PHE A 29 26.31 22.44 27.97
N VAL A 30 25.05 22.03 27.82
CA VAL A 30 23.92 22.50 28.64
C VAL A 30 23.36 21.25 29.31
N ASP A 31 23.32 21.29 30.63
CA ASP A 31 22.92 20.21 31.51
C ASP A 31 21.53 19.64 31.17
N PRO A 32 21.30 18.33 31.33
CA PRO A 32 19.97 17.78 31.32
C PRO A 32 19.23 18.26 32.56
N ILE A 33 18.17 19.04 32.34
CA ILE A 33 17.18 19.38 33.35
C ILE A 33 16.55 18.07 33.85
N ASP A 34 16.79 17.82 35.13
CA ASP A 34 16.11 16.85 35.97
C ASP A 34 14.63 17.21 36.02
N MET A 35 13.80 16.55 35.20
CA MET A 35 12.36 16.58 35.35
C MET A 35 11.95 15.38 36.20
N ASP A 36 11.86 15.64 37.50
CA ASP A 36 11.11 14.84 38.46
C ASP A 36 9.68 14.61 37.93
N LEU A 37 9.48 13.46 37.30
CA LEU A 37 8.16 12.91 37.02
C LEU A 37 7.65 12.25 38.31
N PRO A 38 6.57 12.72 38.93
CA PRO A 38 5.96 12.00 40.04
C PRO A 38 5.41 10.66 39.53
N TYR A 39 6.05 9.61 40.01
CA TYR A 39 5.63 8.23 39.98
C TYR A 39 4.21 8.11 40.57
N MET A 40 3.20 8.02 39.70
CA MET A 40 1.83 7.70 40.06
C MET A 40 1.68 6.19 40.13
N ASP A 41 2.14 5.60 41.24
CA ASP A 41 1.76 4.26 41.65
C ASP A 41 0.43 4.34 42.40
N SER A 42 -0.63 3.83 41.78
CA SER A 42 -1.84 3.42 42.49
C SER A 42 -2.60 2.42 41.63
N PRO A 43 -2.50 1.11 41.93
CA PRO A 43 -3.47 0.16 41.43
C PRO A 43 -4.83 0.50 42.05
N LEU A 44 -5.83 0.76 41.22
CA LEU A 44 -7.23 0.84 41.64
C LEU A 44 -7.62 -0.50 42.29
N GLN A 45 -7.58 -0.55 43.62
CA GLN A 45 -8.30 -1.55 44.39
C GLN A 45 -9.80 -1.33 44.16
N MET A 46 -10.39 -2.18 43.32
CA MET A 46 -11.83 -2.34 43.30
C MET A 46 -12.25 -3.00 44.61
N ASN A 47 -12.78 -2.20 45.53
CA ASN A 47 -13.53 -2.70 46.68
C ASN A 47 -14.81 -3.36 46.15
N PHE A 48 -14.83 -4.70 46.17
CA PHE A 48 -16.07 -5.46 46.09
C PHE A 48 -16.82 -5.28 47.41
N ASP A 49 -17.97 -4.62 47.35
CA ASP A 49 -18.93 -4.56 48.45
C ASP A 49 -19.66 -5.92 48.54
N PRO A 50 -19.49 -6.69 49.64
CA PRO A 50 -20.12 -8.01 49.80
C PRO A 50 -21.58 -7.95 50.24
N THR A 51 -22.26 -6.80 50.21
CA THR A 51 -23.63 -6.65 50.73
C THR A 51 -24.76 -6.59 49.70
N LEU A 52 -24.48 -6.81 48.40
CA LEU A 52 -25.54 -6.85 47.39
C LEU A 52 -26.18 -8.26 47.29
N PRO A 53 -27.52 -8.39 47.43
CA PRO A 53 -28.21 -9.65 47.23
C PRO A 53 -28.16 -10.08 45.75
N PRO A 54 -28.11 -11.39 45.46
CA PRO A 54 -28.06 -11.90 44.10
C PRO A 54 -29.35 -11.53 43.34
N SER A 55 -29.18 -10.92 42.16
CA SER A 55 -30.28 -10.72 41.21
C SER A 55 -30.89 -12.06 40.79
N PRO A 56 -32.23 -12.14 40.64
CA PRO A 56 -32.90 -13.36 40.23
C PRO A 56 -32.63 -13.71 38.76
N ASN A 57 -32.32 -14.99 38.53
CA ASN A 57 -32.15 -15.59 37.21
C ASN A 57 -33.38 -15.39 36.31
N PRO A 58 -33.20 -15.15 35.00
CA PRO A 58 -34.29 -15.14 34.04
C PRO A 58 -34.83 -16.57 33.82
N THR A 59 -36.15 -16.68 34.02
CA THR A 59 -36.99 -17.85 33.85
C THR A 59 -36.92 -18.43 32.44
N SER A 60 -36.66 -19.73 32.34
CA SER A 60 -36.75 -20.52 31.10
C SER A 60 -38.19 -20.58 30.57
N PRO A 61 -38.42 -20.49 29.25
CA PRO A 61 -39.75 -20.64 28.68
C PRO A 61 -40.13 -22.12 28.48
N GLY A 62 -41.30 -22.46 29.02
CA GLY A 62 -42.36 -23.17 28.30
C GLY A 62 -42.14 -24.62 27.90
N GLN A 63 -42.66 -25.53 28.73
CA GLN A 63 -43.03 -26.91 28.36
C GLN A 63 -44.07 -26.92 27.23
N ILE A 64 -43.86 -27.77 26.24
CA ILE A 64 -44.84 -28.16 25.22
C ILE A 64 -45.46 -29.49 25.67
N PRO A 65 -46.79 -29.68 25.60
CA PRO A 65 -47.45 -30.91 26.04
C PRO A 65 -47.28 -32.07 25.05
N ASP A 66 -47.22 -33.27 25.63
CA ASP A 66 -47.18 -34.58 24.99
C ASP A 66 -48.34 -34.80 24.00
N LEU A 67 -47.99 -35.14 22.75
CA LEU A 67 -48.91 -35.75 21.80
C LEU A 67 -48.54 -37.21 21.61
N ILE A 68 -49.44 -38.05 22.10
CA ILE A 68 -49.52 -39.50 21.96
C ILE A 68 -49.64 -39.87 20.47
N PHE A 69 -48.71 -40.69 19.96
CA PHE A 69 -48.90 -41.44 18.71
C PHE A 69 -48.30 -42.84 18.82
N GLY A 70 -49.20 -43.83 18.91
CA GLY A 70 -49.29 -45.00 18.02
C GLY A 70 -48.09 -45.93 17.85
N ASP A 71 -48.29 -47.16 18.31
CA ASP A 71 -47.50 -48.37 18.03
C ASP A 71 -47.14 -48.58 16.54
N THR A 72 -45.88 -48.93 16.27
CA THR A 72 -45.52 -49.93 15.23
C THR A 72 -44.09 -50.44 15.46
N PRO A 73 -43.83 -51.76 15.39
CA PRO A 73 -42.49 -52.32 15.54
C PRO A 73 -41.79 -52.46 14.18
N ALA A 74 -40.56 -51.94 14.08
CA ALA A 74 -39.65 -52.27 12.98
C ALA A 74 -38.25 -52.53 13.55
N GLU A 75 -37.72 -53.71 13.19
CA GLU A 75 -36.41 -54.24 13.55
C GLU A 75 -35.27 -53.31 13.12
N PHE A 76 -34.28 -53.11 14.00
CA PHE A 76 -32.99 -52.53 13.66
C PHE A 76 -31.89 -53.58 13.79
N PRO A 77 -30.98 -53.70 12.81
CA PRO A 77 -29.82 -54.56 12.91
C PRO A 77 -28.70 -53.89 13.73
N ASN A 78 -28.01 -54.77 14.44
CA ASN A 78 -26.86 -54.59 15.30
C ASN A 78 -25.68 -53.91 14.58
N PHE A 79 -25.23 -52.73 15.06
CA PHE A 79 -23.99 -52.08 14.61
C PHE A 79 -22.92 -52.17 15.71
N ALA A 80 -21.83 -52.88 15.39
CA ALA A 80 -20.62 -52.99 16.20
C ALA A 80 -19.79 -51.68 16.21
N PRO A 81 -18.92 -51.46 17.22
CA PRO A 81 -18.17 -50.21 17.37
C PRO A 81 -16.94 -50.12 16.42
N PRO A 82 -16.50 -48.90 16.06
CA PRO A 82 -15.40 -48.70 15.12
C PRO A 82 -14.02 -48.91 15.76
N GLN A 83 -13.17 -49.65 15.04
CA GLN A 83 -11.75 -49.89 15.35
C GLN A 83 -10.88 -48.68 14.95
N LEU A 84 -9.91 -48.38 15.82
CA LEU A 84 -8.88 -47.35 15.66
C LEU A 84 -7.88 -47.71 14.54
N ILE A 85 -7.55 -46.75 13.67
CA ILE A 85 -6.51 -46.89 12.64
C ILE A 85 -5.25 -46.07 13.04
N PRO A 86 -4.02 -46.61 12.91
CA PRO A 86 -2.78 -45.96 13.36
C PRO A 86 -2.24 -44.88 12.41
N GLN A 87 -1.59 -43.86 12.98
CA GLN A 87 -0.90 -42.78 12.27
C GLN A 87 0.43 -43.24 11.66
N HIS A 88 0.60 -43.01 10.35
CA HIS A 88 1.88 -43.19 9.66
C HIS A 88 2.74 -41.92 9.66
N ARG A 89 3.97 -42.11 10.15
CA ARG A 89 5.17 -41.28 10.18
C ARG A 89 5.53 -40.70 8.80
N ARG A 90 5.81 -39.40 8.69
CA ARG A 90 6.42 -38.79 7.49
C ARG A 90 7.93 -38.65 7.67
N THR A 91 8.69 -39.09 6.67
CA THR A 91 10.13 -38.87 6.50
C THR A 91 10.40 -37.54 5.76
N PRO A 92 11.57 -36.91 5.94
CA PRO A 92 12.00 -35.75 5.16
C PRO A 92 12.83 -36.18 3.95
N SER A 93 12.59 -35.59 2.79
CA SER A 93 13.43 -35.75 1.58
C SER A 93 13.96 -34.40 1.06
N SER A 94 15.22 -34.49 0.64
CA SER A 94 16.22 -33.48 0.24
C SER A 94 15.85 -32.42 -0.81
N PRO A 95 16.68 -31.35 -0.95
CA PRO A 95 16.41 -30.20 -1.82
C PRO A 95 16.82 -30.45 -3.28
N ALA A 96 15.95 -30.09 -4.22
CA ALA A 96 16.24 -30.09 -5.65
C ALA A 96 16.47 -28.67 -6.17
N ARG A 97 17.72 -28.44 -6.58
CA ARG A 97 18.25 -27.64 -7.71
C ARG A 97 17.25 -26.70 -8.43
N ALA A 98 17.54 -25.40 -8.37
CA ALA A 98 16.82 -24.34 -9.11
C ALA A 98 17.06 -24.42 -10.63
N PRO A 99 16.04 -24.21 -11.48
CA PRO A 99 16.24 -23.98 -12.91
C PRO A 99 16.53 -22.50 -13.21
N MET A 100 17.55 -22.25 -14.02
CA MET A 100 17.79 -20.94 -14.65
C MET A 100 16.75 -20.69 -15.75
N PHE A 101 16.12 -19.52 -15.72
CA PHE A 101 15.28 -19.04 -16.82
C PHE A 101 16.15 -18.51 -17.95
N ASN A 102 16.06 -19.14 -19.11
CA ASN A 102 16.72 -18.71 -20.34
C ASN A 102 15.74 -17.81 -21.14
N PHE A 103 15.93 -16.50 -21.09
CA PHE A 103 15.18 -15.52 -21.89
C PHE A 103 16.03 -15.16 -23.12
N ALA A 104 16.01 -16.02 -24.14
CA ALA A 104 16.68 -15.76 -25.41
C ALA A 104 15.76 -16.19 -26.55
N GLN A 105 14.89 -15.28 -27.00
CA GLN A 105 14.38 -15.24 -28.38
C GLN A 105 13.51 -13.99 -28.56
N TYR A 106 14.15 -12.84 -28.77
CA TYR A 106 13.54 -11.78 -29.56
C TYR A 106 14.39 -11.53 -30.79
N ARG A 107 13.66 -11.55 -31.90
CA ARG A 107 14.06 -11.57 -33.30
C ARG A 107 14.53 -10.16 -33.67
N GLU A 108 15.76 -10.03 -34.16
CA GLU A 108 16.27 -8.80 -34.77
C GLU A 108 15.39 -8.40 -35.96
N VAL A 109 14.99 -7.12 -35.99
CA VAL A 109 14.42 -6.48 -37.18
C VAL A 109 15.45 -5.44 -37.64
N PRO A 110 15.87 -5.42 -38.92
CA PRO A 110 16.90 -4.49 -39.40
C PRO A 110 16.35 -3.06 -39.53
N ALA A 111 17.14 -2.10 -39.05
CA ALA A 111 16.94 -0.67 -39.27
C ALA A 111 17.29 -0.28 -40.73
N PRO A 112 16.55 0.64 -41.38
CA PRO A 112 17.00 1.25 -42.62
C PRO A 112 17.91 2.45 -42.34
N ALA A 113 19.03 2.47 -43.06
CA ALA A 113 19.99 3.56 -43.14
C ALA A 113 19.37 4.78 -43.84
N ALA A 114 19.64 5.98 -43.33
CA ALA A 114 19.40 7.22 -44.05
C ALA A 114 20.59 8.17 -43.84
N GLU A 115 21.05 8.68 -44.98
CA GLU A 115 22.28 9.41 -45.25
C GLU A 115 22.28 10.83 -44.68
N ALA A 116 23.48 11.29 -44.32
CA ALA A 116 23.80 12.71 -44.17
C ALA A 116 23.81 13.41 -45.54
N PRO A 117 23.59 14.75 -45.57
CA PRO A 117 24.74 15.57 -45.93
C PRO A 117 24.90 16.87 -45.13
N GLU A 118 26.17 17.23 -45.11
CA GLU A 118 26.88 18.44 -44.72
C GLU A 118 26.34 19.74 -45.34
N ALA A 119 26.27 20.83 -44.55
CA ALA A 119 26.60 22.19 -45.03
C ALA A 119 26.79 23.20 -43.88
N LYS A 120 27.96 23.85 -43.92
CA LYS A 120 28.41 25.00 -43.14
C LYS A 120 27.58 26.25 -43.42
N ARG A 121 27.29 27.08 -42.41
CA ARG A 121 27.37 28.56 -42.54
C ARG A 121 27.40 29.30 -41.19
N THR A 122 28.53 29.96 -40.96
CA THR A 122 28.81 30.96 -39.93
C THR A 122 28.12 32.28 -40.24
N GLN A 123 27.48 32.92 -39.25
CA GLN A 123 27.33 34.38 -39.15
C GLN A 123 27.24 34.78 -37.66
N PRO A 124 27.92 35.85 -37.22
CA PRO A 124 27.81 36.40 -35.87
C PRO A 124 26.74 37.50 -35.81
N ILE A 125 25.86 37.48 -34.81
CA ILE A 125 24.93 38.59 -34.54
C ILE A 125 25.04 39.03 -33.07
N VAL A 126 25.70 40.17 -32.95
CA VAL A 126 25.57 41.30 -32.02
C VAL A 126 24.42 41.24 -31.00
N GLN A 127 24.78 41.27 -29.72
CA GLN A 127 23.91 41.67 -28.60
C GLN A 127 23.64 43.17 -28.63
N PRO A 128 22.42 43.59 -28.26
CA PRO A 128 22.33 44.58 -27.20
C PRO A 128 21.27 44.23 -26.15
N THR A 129 21.70 44.35 -24.90
CA THR A 129 20.94 44.28 -23.66
C THR A 129 19.99 45.47 -23.53
N PRO A 130 18.73 45.24 -23.14
CA PRO A 130 17.99 46.16 -22.29
C PRO A 130 17.63 45.48 -20.97
N GLN A 131 18.19 46.01 -19.88
CA GLN A 131 17.79 45.68 -18.52
C GLN A 131 16.38 46.24 -18.26
N HIS A 132 15.37 45.42 -18.51
CA HIS A 132 14.07 45.60 -17.88
C HIS A 132 13.98 44.65 -16.69
N THR A 133 14.10 45.23 -15.50
CA THR A 133 13.69 44.68 -14.21
C THR A 133 12.20 44.30 -14.26
N ARG A 134 11.91 43.11 -14.79
CA ARG A 134 10.66 42.39 -14.52
C ARG A 134 10.86 41.64 -13.21
N SER A 135 10.25 42.17 -12.17
CA SER A 135 9.97 41.51 -10.91
C SER A 135 9.44 40.09 -11.18
N LEU A 136 10.28 39.09 -10.90
CA LEU A 136 9.88 37.71 -10.78
C LEU A 136 8.96 37.62 -9.56
N THR A 137 7.66 37.71 -9.78
CA THR A 137 6.68 37.10 -8.87
C THR A 137 6.90 35.59 -8.97
N SER A 138 7.65 35.07 -8.00
CA SER A 138 7.79 33.64 -7.77
C SER A 138 6.40 33.00 -7.74
N PRO A 139 6.14 31.93 -8.49
CA PRO A 139 4.91 31.17 -8.33
C PRO A 139 4.91 30.62 -6.90
N ALA A 140 3.81 30.87 -6.20
CA ALA A 140 3.60 30.44 -4.82
C ALA A 140 4.04 28.98 -4.66
N THR A 141 5.09 28.78 -3.87
CA THR A 141 5.48 27.47 -3.36
C THR A 141 4.24 26.88 -2.70
N LEU A 142 3.73 25.78 -3.26
CA LEU A 142 2.69 24.99 -2.63
C LEU A 142 3.09 24.80 -1.16
N PRO A 143 2.27 25.23 -0.18
CA PRO A 143 2.57 24.97 1.22
C PRO A 143 2.83 23.47 1.36
N ALA A 144 3.80 23.13 2.21
CA ALA A 144 4.29 21.77 2.33
C ALA A 144 3.11 20.79 2.33
N ILE A 145 3.16 19.75 1.50
CA ILE A 145 2.06 18.81 1.21
C ILE A 145 1.39 18.21 2.47
N ASN A 146 2.06 18.31 3.63
CA ASN A 146 1.51 18.01 4.94
C ASN A 146 0.47 19.01 5.44
N ASP A 147 0.70 20.31 5.24
CA ASP A 147 -0.17 21.39 5.70
C ASP A 147 -1.56 21.29 5.04
N GLY A 148 -1.60 20.93 3.75
CA GLY A 148 -2.86 20.79 3.02
C GLY A 148 -3.78 19.68 3.54
N PHE A 149 -3.22 18.59 4.07
CA PHE A 149 -4.03 17.48 4.59
C PHE A 149 -4.55 17.73 5.98
N GLU A 150 -3.71 18.22 6.89
CA GLU A 150 -4.15 18.58 8.24
C GLU A 150 -5.15 19.74 8.21
N ALA A 151 -4.95 20.71 7.31
CA ALA A 151 -5.95 21.74 7.03
C ALA A 151 -7.27 21.13 6.54
N ALA A 152 -7.22 20.20 5.58
CA ALA A 152 -8.41 19.53 5.06
C ALA A 152 -9.14 18.67 6.12
N LEU A 153 -8.41 18.04 7.05
CA LEU A 153 -9.01 17.30 8.17
C LEU A 153 -9.76 18.23 9.12
N SER A 154 -9.24 19.44 9.31
CA SER A 154 -9.77 20.44 10.24
C SER A 154 -10.88 21.30 9.62
N ASP A 155 -10.97 21.34 8.28
CA ASP A 155 -11.96 22.14 7.55
C ASP A 155 -13.35 21.47 7.54
N PRO A 156 -14.36 22.05 8.22
CA PRO A 156 -15.73 21.53 8.19
C PRO A 156 -16.45 21.76 6.86
N GLY A 157 -15.90 22.61 5.97
CA GLY A 157 -16.44 22.91 4.65
C GLY A 157 -16.19 21.81 3.62
N ILE A 158 -15.14 21.00 3.79
CA ILE A 158 -14.87 19.86 2.91
C ILE A 158 -15.77 18.70 3.31
N LYS A 159 -16.87 18.54 2.57
CA LYS A 159 -17.87 17.51 2.82
C LYS A 159 -18.09 16.63 1.60
N PHE A 160 -18.40 15.37 1.87
CA PHE A 160 -18.75 14.39 0.87
C PHE A 160 -20.03 13.68 1.27
N ASN A 161 -20.84 13.31 0.29
CA ASN A 161 -21.95 12.39 0.49
C ASN A 161 -21.55 11.00 -0.04
N PRO A 162 -21.14 10.06 0.84
CA PRO A 162 -20.66 8.74 0.45
C PRO A 162 -21.64 7.96 -0.41
N LYS A 163 -22.94 8.06 -0.11
CA LYS A 163 -23.97 7.35 -0.86
C LYS A 163 -24.10 7.88 -2.28
N LYS A 164 -24.09 9.20 -2.47
CA LYS A 164 -24.11 9.83 -3.80
C LYS A 164 -22.84 9.58 -4.61
N LEU A 165 -21.68 9.47 -3.94
CA LEU A 165 -20.41 9.09 -4.56
C LEU A 165 -20.31 7.59 -4.88
N GLY A 166 -21.28 6.78 -4.44
CA GLY A 166 -21.27 5.34 -4.66
C GLY A 166 -20.23 4.59 -3.81
N PHE A 167 -19.99 5.06 -2.59
CA PHE A 167 -19.12 4.36 -1.65
C PHE A 167 -19.67 2.96 -1.32
N ILE A 168 -18.74 2.05 -1.08
CA ILE A 168 -19.01 0.69 -0.65
C ILE A 168 -18.46 0.45 0.77
N PRO A 169 -19.05 -0.45 1.56
CA PRO A 169 -20.30 -1.16 1.31
C PRO A 169 -21.50 -0.20 1.30
N SER A 170 -22.37 -0.31 0.31
CA SER A 170 -23.46 0.66 0.12
C SER A 170 -24.40 0.71 1.34
N LYS A 171 -24.56 -0.43 2.02
CA LYS A 171 -25.45 -0.60 3.18
C LYS A 171 -25.07 0.19 4.42
N ILE A 172 -23.81 0.61 4.57
CA ILE A 172 -23.36 1.34 5.77
C ILE A 172 -23.44 2.86 5.59
N TRP A 173 -23.70 3.34 4.37
CA TRP A 173 -23.68 4.75 4.03
C TRP A 173 -25.11 5.29 3.89
N THR A 174 -25.44 6.26 4.72
CA THR A 174 -26.69 7.03 4.61
C THR A 174 -26.54 8.13 3.56
N ASP A 175 -27.67 8.65 3.06
CA ASP A 175 -27.70 9.80 2.15
C ASP A 175 -27.46 11.09 2.93
N GLN A 176 -26.24 11.27 3.44
CA GLN A 176 -25.86 12.37 4.30
C GLN A 176 -24.45 12.86 3.96
N GLU A 177 -24.21 14.15 4.16
CA GLU A 177 -22.88 14.74 4.06
C GLU A 177 -22.06 14.50 5.33
N PHE A 178 -20.84 14.05 5.16
CA PHE A 178 -19.83 13.88 6.20
C PHE A 178 -18.62 14.75 5.87
N SER A 179 -18.01 15.36 6.88
CA SER A 179 -16.75 16.07 6.68
C SER A 179 -15.63 15.10 6.31
N PHE A 180 -14.63 15.60 5.58
CA PHE A 180 -13.46 14.82 5.23
C PHE A 180 -12.78 14.23 6.46
N GLY A 181 -12.52 15.06 7.48
CA GLY A 181 -11.94 14.61 8.75
C GLY A 181 -12.73 13.48 9.41
N TYR A 182 -14.06 13.53 9.39
CA TYR A 182 -14.90 12.46 9.92
C TYR A 182 -14.70 11.15 9.15
N LEU A 183 -14.71 11.18 7.81
CA LEU A 183 -14.50 9.99 6.99
C LEU A 183 -13.11 9.37 7.21
N VAL A 184 -12.08 10.21 7.32
CA VAL A 184 -10.71 9.74 7.59
C VAL A 184 -10.66 8.98 8.91
N GLN A 185 -11.13 9.58 10.00
CA GLN A 185 -11.04 8.98 11.33
C GLN A 185 -11.95 7.76 11.51
N ASN A 186 -13.19 7.82 10.97
CA ASN A 186 -14.22 6.81 11.24
C ASN A 186 -14.24 5.66 10.22
N PHE A 187 -13.63 5.84 9.04
CA PHE A 187 -13.62 4.83 7.99
C PHE A 187 -12.21 4.48 7.50
N PHE A 188 -11.44 5.45 7.01
CA PHE A 188 -10.14 5.15 6.37
C PHE A 188 -9.08 4.66 7.37
N GLN A 189 -8.97 5.30 8.53
CA GLN A 189 -8.02 4.94 9.58
C GLN A 189 -8.57 3.86 10.54
N LYS A 190 -9.85 3.51 10.43
CA LYS A 190 -10.44 2.44 11.24
C LYS A 190 -9.79 1.09 10.92
N LYS A 191 -9.56 0.26 11.93
CA LYS A 191 -9.01 -1.09 11.75
C LYS A 191 -9.84 -1.90 10.73
N ASN A 192 -9.15 -2.66 9.88
CA ASN A 192 -9.77 -3.48 8.86
C ASN A 192 -10.79 -4.45 9.45
N ASN A 193 -11.99 -4.46 8.87
CA ASN A 193 -13.10 -5.35 9.23
C ASN A 193 -13.97 -5.61 7.98
N ALA A 194 -15.03 -6.41 8.12
CA ALA A 194 -15.88 -6.79 6.98
C ALA A 194 -16.45 -5.58 6.22
N ASN A 195 -16.73 -4.47 6.91
CA ASN A 195 -17.32 -3.25 6.35
C ASN A 195 -16.29 -2.20 5.93
N SER A 196 -15.07 -2.22 6.45
CA SER A 196 -13.98 -1.29 6.09
C SER A 196 -12.68 -2.06 5.87
N ARG A 197 -12.66 -2.94 4.86
CA ARG A 197 -11.44 -3.64 4.44
C ARG A 197 -10.64 -2.78 3.45
N PHE A 198 -9.40 -3.18 3.19
CA PHE A 198 -8.50 -2.44 2.31
C PHE A 198 -9.11 -2.12 0.93
N SER A 199 -9.72 -3.09 0.26
CA SER A 199 -10.33 -2.88 -1.06
C SER A 199 -11.45 -1.83 -1.04
N HIS A 200 -12.27 -1.79 0.02
CA HIS A 200 -13.30 -0.76 0.17
C HIS A 200 -12.69 0.63 0.35
N LYS A 201 -11.62 0.73 1.15
CA LYS A 201 -10.92 1.99 1.39
C LYS A 201 -10.28 2.51 0.11
N LEU A 202 -9.58 1.65 -0.64
CA LEU A 202 -8.98 2.03 -1.91
C LEU A 202 -10.06 2.50 -2.90
N TYR A 203 -11.14 1.74 -3.06
CA TYR A 203 -12.24 2.09 -3.96
C TYR A 203 -12.90 3.42 -3.58
N ASN A 204 -13.24 3.60 -2.29
CA ASN A 204 -13.88 4.83 -1.83
C ASN A 204 -12.96 6.05 -1.93
N ALA A 205 -11.65 5.89 -1.69
CA ALA A 205 -10.67 6.95 -1.92
C ALA A 205 -10.64 7.37 -3.39
N LEU A 206 -10.67 6.41 -4.32
CA LEU A 206 -10.76 6.69 -5.75
C LEU A 206 -12.06 7.40 -6.12
N LYS A 207 -13.20 7.05 -5.50
CA LYS A 207 -14.46 7.78 -5.73
C LYS A 207 -14.42 9.24 -5.29
N ILE A 208 -13.69 9.54 -4.22
CA ILE A 208 -13.43 10.95 -3.85
C ILE A 208 -12.51 11.60 -4.90
N ALA A 209 -11.41 10.95 -5.26
CA ALA A 209 -10.44 11.47 -6.23
C ALA A 209 -11.03 11.71 -7.63
N GLU A 210 -12.04 10.93 -8.03
CA GLU A 210 -12.75 11.12 -9.31
C GLU A 210 -13.63 12.38 -9.34
N SER A 211 -14.02 12.91 -8.19
CA SER A 211 -14.88 14.10 -8.12
C SER A 211 -14.13 15.40 -8.44
N ASP A 212 -12.88 15.51 -8.01
CA ASP A 212 -11.99 16.63 -8.30
C ASP A 212 -10.53 16.16 -8.21
N ARG A 213 -9.71 16.62 -9.15
CA ARG A 213 -8.27 16.35 -9.19
C ARG A 213 -7.54 16.83 -7.93
N LEU A 214 -8.03 17.89 -7.28
CA LEU A 214 -7.46 18.34 -6.01
C LEU A 214 -7.51 17.26 -4.93
N TYR A 215 -8.53 16.39 -4.95
CA TYR A 215 -8.62 15.29 -4.00
C TYR A 215 -7.74 14.11 -4.40
N ALA A 216 -7.44 13.90 -5.68
CA ALA A 216 -6.42 12.93 -6.08
C ALA A 216 -5.07 13.26 -5.44
N ASP A 217 -4.68 14.54 -5.50
CA ASP A 217 -3.48 15.03 -4.83
C ASP A 217 -3.59 14.90 -3.31
N LEU A 218 -4.72 15.21 -2.70
CA LEU A 218 -4.90 15.11 -1.25
C LEU A 218 -4.76 13.67 -0.73
N LEU A 219 -5.35 12.71 -1.45
CA LEU A 219 -5.47 11.30 -1.05
C LEU A 219 -4.29 10.44 -1.51
N GLY A 220 -3.59 10.87 -2.56
CA GLY A 220 -2.47 10.14 -3.16
C GLY A 220 -2.90 8.95 -4.00
N VAL A 221 -4.14 8.95 -4.53
CA VAL A 221 -4.62 7.89 -5.41
C VAL A 221 -5.45 8.46 -6.56
N GLU A 222 -5.21 7.97 -7.77
CA GLU A 222 -6.01 8.32 -8.95
C GLU A 222 -6.01 7.18 -9.98
N TRP A 223 -7.04 7.16 -10.83
CA TRP A 223 -7.07 6.33 -12.03
C TRP A 223 -6.34 7.05 -13.16
N LEU A 224 -5.30 6.42 -13.74
CA LEU A 224 -4.68 6.92 -14.97
C LEU A 224 -5.50 6.50 -16.20
N ASN A 225 -6.11 5.30 -16.12
CA ASN A 225 -7.06 4.79 -17.08
C ASN A 225 -8.01 3.82 -16.38
N ASP A 226 -8.78 3.02 -17.13
CA ASP A 226 -9.77 2.11 -16.53
C ASP A 226 -9.16 0.97 -15.69
N ARG A 227 -7.86 0.70 -15.82
CA ARG A 227 -7.19 -0.47 -15.22
C ARG A 227 -5.98 -0.14 -14.36
N VAL A 228 -5.32 0.98 -14.64
CA VAL A 228 -4.07 1.38 -13.98
C VAL A 228 -4.34 2.48 -12.99
N LEU A 229 -3.87 2.25 -11.77
CA LEU A 229 -3.90 3.15 -10.63
C LEU A 229 -2.52 3.79 -10.46
N ARG A 230 -2.53 5.08 -10.16
CA ARG A 230 -1.36 5.77 -9.60
C ARG A 230 -1.56 5.88 -8.10
N VAL A 231 -0.53 5.49 -7.34
CA VAL A 231 -0.52 5.55 -5.88
C VAL A 231 0.72 6.28 -5.40
N GLU A 232 0.54 7.46 -4.82
CA GLU A 232 1.59 8.13 -4.06
C GLU A 232 1.62 7.56 -2.64
N LYS A 233 2.65 6.76 -2.35
CA LYS A 233 2.68 5.89 -1.16
C LYS A 233 2.56 6.65 0.15
N ASN A 234 3.19 7.82 0.27
CA ASN A 234 3.21 8.62 1.49
C ASN A 234 1.84 9.24 1.79
N ARG A 235 1.19 9.83 0.78
CA ARG A 235 -0.14 10.46 0.94
C ARG A 235 -1.21 9.41 1.22
N PHE A 236 -1.18 8.29 0.50
CA PHE A 236 -2.14 7.23 0.73
C PHE A 236 -1.92 6.51 2.08
N ALA A 237 -0.67 6.34 2.52
CA ALA A 237 -0.38 5.81 3.86
C ALA A 237 -0.90 6.74 4.97
N ARG A 238 -0.75 8.05 4.81
CA ARG A 238 -1.31 9.07 5.73
C ARG A 238 -2.83 8.98 5.81
N LEU A 239 -3.52 8.85 4.67
CA LEU A 239 -4.97 8.64 4.63
C LEU A 239 -5.39 7.41 5.44
N LEU A 240 -4.65 6.31 5.32
CA LEU A 240 -4.96 5.06 6.02
C LEU A 240 -4.41 4.97 7.46
N GLY A 241 -3.60 5.94 7.90
CA GLY A 241 -2.96 5.93 9.21
C GLY A 241 -1.87 4.85 9.36
N ILE A 242 -1.20 4.50 8.27
CA ILE A 242 -0.15 3.47 8.22
C ILE A 242 1.22 4.10 8.42
N ARG A 243 2.02 3.56 9.36
CA ARG A 243 3.39 4.03 9.65
C ARG A 243 4.46 3.32 8.82
N THR A 244 4.33 2.00 8.66
CA THR A 244 5.30 1.17 7.93
C THR A 244 4.85 0.97 6.49
N ILE A 245 5.11 1.97 5.65
CA ILE A 245 4.54 2.08 4.29
C ILE A 245 4.90 0.90 3.41
N ASP A 246 6.19 0.68 3.12
CA ASP A 246 6.61 -0.33 2.14
C ASP A 246 6.23 -1.75 2.59
N GLY A 247 6.40 -2.04 3.88
CA GLY A 247 6.00 -3.33 4.48
C GLY A 247 4.49 -3.58 4.42
N SER A 248 3.68 -2.55 4.65
CA SER A 248 2.22 -2.68 4.70
C SER A 248 1.57 -2.69 3.32
N PHE A 249 2.17 -2.04 2.32
CA PHE A 249 1.60 -1.91 0.98
C PHE A 249 2.21 -2.88 -0.02
N PHE A 250 3.55 -2.92 -0.13
CA PHE A 250 4.24 -3.48 -1.29
C PHE A 250 5.03 -4.76 -0.98
N HIS A 251 5.16 -5.15 0.29
CA HIS A 251 5.67 -6.47 0.64
C HIS A 251 4.77 -7.57 0.06
N GLN A 252 5.28 -8.78 -0.13
CA GLN A 252 4.50 -9.91 -0.67
C GLN A 252 3.25 -10.28 0.16
N GLN A 253 3.22 -9.88 1.43
CA GLN A 253 2.07 -10.01 2.34
C GLN A 253 1.36 -8.67 2.60
N GLY A 254 1.82 -7.59 1.98
CA GLY A 254 1.25 -6.27 2.04
C GLY A 254 -0.10 -6.19 1.33
N ASN A 255 -0.80 -5.09 1.52
CA ASN A 255 -2.17 -4.91 1.08
C ASN A 255 -2.33 -5.04 -0.44
N PHE A 256 -1.43 -4.49 -1.26
CA PHE A 256 -1.57 -4.54 -2.72
C PHE A 256 -1.30 -5.94 -3.28
N PRO A 257 -0.12 -6.57 -3.10
CA PRO A 257 0.14 -7.90 -3.64
C PRO A 257 -0.86 -8.95 -3.14
N SER A 258 -1.26 -8.85 -1.87
CA SER A 258 -2.19 -9.81 -1.29
C SER A 258 -3.65 -9.67 -1.75
N HIS A 259 -4.00 -8.57 -2.42
CA HIS A 259 -5.28 -8.40 -3.11
C HIS A 259 -5.13 -8.51 -4.63
N GLY A 260 -4.03 -9.10 -5.14
CA GLY A 260 -3.87 -9.40 -6.56
C GLY A 260 -3.42 -8.22 -7.43
N PHE A 261 -2.97 -7.12 -6.83
CA PHE A 261 -2.35 -6.01 -7.56
C PHE A 261 -0.91 -6.34 -7.91
N ILE A 262 -0.51 -5.93 -9.11
CA ILE A 262 0.85 -6.05 -9.64
C ILE A 262 1.34 -4.65 -9.95
N GLU A 263 2.60 -4.38 -9.59
CA GLU A 263 3.27 -3.14 -9.90
C GLU A 263 3.78 -3.12 -11.34
N LEU A 264 3.66 -1.98 -12.02
CA LEU A 264 4.20 -1.75 -13.35
C LEU A 264 5.63 -1.20 -13.25
N ASP A 265 6.55 -1.92 -13.87
CA ASP A 265 7.92 -1.47 -14.07
C ASP A 265 7.99 -0.29 -15.05
N PRO A 266 9.03 0.55 -14.98
CA PRO A 266 9.26 1.64 -15.93
C PRO A 266 9.30 1.20 -17.40
N ASN A 267 9.67 -0.06 -17.66
CA ASN A 267 9.75 -0.62 -19.01
C ASN A 267 8.38 -1.06 -19.55
N THR A 268 7.44 -1.44 -18.67
CA THR A 268 6.12 -1.94 -19.06
C THR A 268 5.05 -0.86 -18.99
N ALA A 269 5.22 0.15 -18.13
CA ALA A 269 4.27 1.25 -17.97
C ALA A 269 3.92 1.99 -19.29
N PRO A 270 4.87 2.33 -20.19
CA PRO A 270 4.56 3.02 -21.45
C PRO A 270 3.69 2.20 -22.42
N GLN A 271 3.57 0.89 -22.21
CA GLN A 271 2.74 0.01 -23.03
C GLN A 271 1.26 0.04 -22.60
N MET A 272 0.98 0.48 -21.37
CA MET A 272 -0.35 0.48 -20.77
C MET A 272 -0.90 1.88 -20.49
N VAL A 273 -0.03 2.87 -20.39
CA VAL A 273 -0.35 4.23 -19.96
C VAL A 273 0.27 5.23 -20.94
N THR A 274 -0.41 6.35 -21.19
CA THR A 274 0.12 7.36 -22.13
C THR A 274 1.33 8.07 -21.53
N PRO A 275 2.31 8.52 -22.34
CA PRO A 275 3.49 9.24 -21.82
C PRO A 275 3.15 10.49 -21.00
N LYS A 276 2.02 11.14 -21.29
CA LYS A 276 1.54 12.31 -20.55
C LYS A 276 1.13 11.95 -19.13
N ASP A 277 0.49 10.80 -18.94
CA ASP A 277 0.04 10.35 -17.62
C ASP A 277 1.19 9.78 -16.78
N LEU A 278 2.35 9.51 -17.39
CA LEU A 278 3.59 9.13 -16.71
C LEU A 278 4.39 10.34 -16.21
N GLU A 279 3.94 11.57 -16.49
CA GLU A 279 4.61 12.77 -16.03
C GLU A 279 4.63 12.85 -14.50
N GLY A 280 5.83 12.99 -13.92
CA GLY A 280 6.03 13.07 -12.47
C GLY A 280 5.88 11.73 -11.74
N VAL A 281 5.97 10.59 -12.44
CA VAL A 281 6.11 9.27 -11.82
C VAL A 281 7.60 8.99 -11.58
N ASP A 282 8.02 8.97 -10.32
CA ASP A 282 9.41 8.73 -9.91
C ASP A 282 9.70 7.26 -9.57
N TYR A 283 8.68 6.38 -9.57
CA TYR A 283 8.75 4.96 -9.20
C TYR A 283 9.25 4.66 -7.78
N ASP A 284 9.61 5.67 -7.00
CA ASP A 284 10.05 5.52 -5.61
C ASP A 284 8.93 5.90 -4.65
N ASN A 285 8.33 7.09 -4.85
CA ASN A 285 7.20 7.60 -4.09
C ASN A 285 5.88 7.31 -4.79
N VAL A 286 5.88 7.31 -6.11
CA VAL A 286 4.70 7.06 -6.94
C VAL A 286 4.81 5.68 -7.56
N ARG A 287 3.86 4.80 -7.24
CA ARG A 287 3.78 3.42 -7.76
C ARG A 287 2.60 3.33 -8.72
N LEU A 288 2.81 2.62 -9.83
CA LEU A 288 1.77 2.32 -10.79
C LEU A 288 1.31 0.88 -10.60
N LEU A 289 0.02 0.67 -10.41
CA LEU A 289 -0.52 -0.64 -10.04
C LEU A 289 -1.68 -1.00 -10.95
N PHE A 290 -1.82 -2.27 -11.29
CA PHE A 290 -3.02 -2.81 -11.93
C PHE A 290 -3.41 -4.14 -11.27
N HIS A 291 -4.69 -4.51 -11.36
CA HIS A 291 -5.16 -5.77 -10.82
C HIS A 291 -4.97 -6.91 -11.82
N SER A 292 -4.24 -7.95 -11.45
CA SER A 292 -3.87 -9.09 -12.33
C SER A 292 -5.07 -9.75 -13.03
N GLN A 293 -6.19 -9.88 -12.34
CA GLN A 293 -7.41 -10.49 -12.87
C GLN A 293 -8.42 -9.48 -13.46
N ASN A 294 -8.06 -8.19 -13.55
CA ASN A 294 -8.96 -7.11 -14.00
C ASN A 294 -10.30 -7.04 -13.24
N ILE A 295 -10.32 -7.43 -11.96
CA ILE A 295 -11.51 -7.32 -11.08
C ILE A 295 -11.63 -5.90 -10.55
N PHE A 296 -10.51 -5.33 -10.10
CA PHE A 296 -10.43 -3.96 -9.62
C PHE A 296 -10.14 -3.02 -10.79
N ILE A 297 -11.20 -2.47 -11.39
CA ILE A 297 -11.18 -1.52 -12.51
C ILE A 297 -12.07 -0.31 -12.20
N ARG A 298 -11.93 0.80 -12.93
CA ARG A 298 -12.64 2.07 -12.66
C ARG A 298 -14.17 1.95 -12.52
N GLY A 299 -14.76 1.03 -13.26
CA GLY A 299 -16.21 0.75 -13.26
C GLY A 299 -16.64 -0.47 -12.44
N CYS A 300 -15.79 -1.04 -11.58
CA CYS A 300 -16.20 -2.18 -10.76
C CYS A 300 -17.29 -1.78 -9.76
N ASN A 301 -18.12 -2.74 -9.37
CA ASN A 301 -19.19 -2.55 -8.40
C ASN A 301 -18.90 -3.37 -7.12
N GLU A 302 -19.74 -3.18 -6.10
CA GLU A 302 -19.59 -3.83 -4.80
C GLU A 302 -19.55 -5.36 -4.92
N SER A 303 -20.44 -5.97 -5.71
CA SER A 303 -20.51 -7.42 -5.83
C SER A 303 -19.29 -8.04 -6.51
N VAL A 304 -18.71 -7.36 -7.51
CA VAL A 304 -17.45 -7.76 -8.14
C VAL A 304 -16.29 -7.60 -7.16
N LEU A 305 -16.29 -6.52 -6.35
CA LEU A 305 -15.23 -6.28 -5.38
C LEU A 305 -15.26 -7.26 -4.20
N GLU A 306 -16.41 -7.84 -3.86
CA GLU A 306 -16.50 -8.90 -2.88
C GLU A 306 -15.75 -10.18 -3.31
N ALA A 307 -15.59 -10.39 -4.62
CA ALA A 307 -14.78 -11.46 -5.18
C ALA A 307 -13.27 -11.16 -5.16
N CYS A 308 -12.88 -9.89 -4.97
CA CYS A 308 -11.50 -9.46 -4.76
C CYS A 308 -11.04 -9.87 -3.34
N LYS A 309 -10.96 -11.18 -3.09
CA LYS A 309 -10.56 -11.76 -1.81
C LYS A 309 -9.05 -11.81 -1.72
N TRP A 310 -8.58 -11.72 -0.48
CA TRP A 310 -7.19 -11.93 -0.11
C TRP A 310 -6.66 -13.23 -0.74
N THR A 311 -5.74 -13.09 -1.70
CA THR A 311 -5.05 -14.24 -2.28
C THR A 311 -3.99 -14.67 -1.29
N SER A 312 -4.28 -15.70 -0.50
CA SER A 312 -3.20 -16.35 0.27
C SER A 312 -2.17 -16.85 -0.76
N SER A 313 -0.93 -16.39 -0.67
CA SER A 313 0.14 -16.63 -1.65
C SER A 313 0.60 -18.10 -1.76
N ARG A 314 -0.29 -19.07 -1.55
CA ARG A 314 -0.05 -20.53 -1.63
C ARG A 314 -0.37 -21.11 -3.01
N LYS A 315 0.12 -20.49 -4.08
CA LYS A 315 0.37 -21.23 -5.33
C LYS A 315 1.76 -20.89 -5.84
N ARG A 316 2.75 -21.56 -5.24
CA ARG A 316 3.95 -21.99 -5.96
C ARG A 316 3.43 -22.88 -7.09
N ASN A 317 3.36 -22.35 -8.31
CA ASN A 317 3.18 -23.20 -9.48
C ASN A 317 4.48 -24.02 -9.63
N VAL A 318 4.27 -25.34 -9.60
CA VAL A 318 5.22 -26.40 -9.94
C VAL A 318 5.50 -26.35 -11.42
#